data_AF-A0A6A9SVS4-F1
#
_entry.id   AF-A0A6A9SVS4-F1
#
_cell.length_a   1.000
_cell.length_b   1.000
_cell.length_c   1.000
_cell.angle_alpha   90.00
_cell.angle_beta   90.00
_cell.angle_gamma   90.00
#
_symmetry.space_group_name_H-M   'P 1'
#
loop_
_entity.id
_entity.type
_entity.pdbx_description
1 polymer ?
#
loop_
_entity_poly.entity_id
_entity_poly.type
_entity_poly.pdbx_seq_one_letter_code
_entity_poly.pdbx_strand_id
1 'polypeptide(L)'
;MLDSVVVFLVSLLVGGLGIYLGALVITDTDDYSRAVWTALIGAIIWGVVGFLFGWIPLLGPAIVLLAYVAVIKARYPGGWVTAALIALSAWAATVLILYGLAVVGVGGFDAIGVPGV
;
A
#
# COMPACT_ATOMS: atom_id res chain seq x y z
N MET A 1 -13.00 -17.19 7.86
CA MET A 1 -12.16 -16.51 8.86
C MET A 1 -10.68 -16.78 8.62
N LEU A 2 -10.24 -18.05 8.59
CA LEU A 2 -8.86 -18.41 8.22
C LEU A 2 -8.49 -17.88 6.82
N ASP A 3 -9.38 -18.05 5.82
CA ASP A 3 -9.16 -17.54 4.47
C ASP A 3 -8.91 -16.03 4.43
N SER A 4 -9.67 -15.26 5.22
CA SER A 4 -9.53 -13.80 5.32
C SER A 4 -8.20 -13.39 5.95
N VAL A 5 -7.71 -14.14 6.94
CA VAL A 5 -6.40 -13.90 7.56
C VAL A 5 -5.28 -14.22 6.58
N VAL A 6 -5.37 -15.34 5.85
CA VAL A 6 -4.37 -15.72 4.85
C VAL A 6 -4.30 -14.69 3.73
N VAL A 7 -5.45 -14.27 3.19
CA VAL A 7 -5.51 -13.23 2.15
C VAL A 7 -4.92 -11.91 2.66
N PHE A 8 -5.22 -11.51 3.90
CA PHE A 8 -4.63 -10.33 4.51
C PHE A 8 -3.09 -10.45 4.63
N LEU A 9 -2.57 -11.58 5.12
CA LEU A 9 -1.12 -11.79 5.26
C LEU A 9 -0.41 -11.78 3.90
N VAL A 10 -0.98 -12.43 2.88
CA VAL A 10 -0.42 -12.41 1.52
C VAL A 10 -0.42 -10.98 0.98
N SER A 11 -1.53 -10.26 1.13
CA SER A 11 -1.66 -8.86 0.68
C SER A 11 -0.68 -7.94 1.42
N LEU A 12 -0.45 -8.19 2.71
CA LEU A 12 0.51 -7.46 3.53
C LEU A 12 1.95 -7.68 3.05
N LEU A 13 2.33 -8.93 2.75
CA LEU A 13 3.66 -9.25 2.23
C LEU A 13 3.90 -8.64 0.85
N VAL A 14 2.86 -8.65 0.00
CA VAL A 14 2.86 -8.00 -1.32
C VAL A 14 3.03 -6.49 -1.19
N GLY A 15 2.26 -5.84 -0.32
CA GLY A 15 2.41 -4.41 -0.03
C GLY A 15 3.80 -4.09 0.52
N GLY A 16 4.31 -4.92 1.44
CA GLY A 16 5.67 -4.83 1.96
C GLY A 16 6.74 -4.94 0.88
N LEU A 17 6.56 -5.83 -0.10
CA LEU A 17 7.48 -5.97 -1.25
C LEU A 17 7.53 -4.69 -2.09
N GLY A 18 6.37 -4.10 -2.37
CA GLY A 18 6.35 -2.85 -3.12
C GLY A 18 6.97 -1.66 -2.37
N ILE A 19 6.79 -1.59 -1.04
CA ILE A 19 7.50 -0.61 -0.19
C ILE A 19 9.01 -0.88 -0.21
N TYR A 20 9.44 -2.14 -0.09
CA TYR A 20 10.85 -2.53 -0.09
C TYR A 20 11.54 -2.14 -1.40
N LEU A 21 10.96 -2.51 -2.55
CA LEU A 21 11.53 -2.17 -3.86
C LEU A 21 11.58 -0.66 -4.08
N GLY A 22 10.54 0.07 -3.67
CA GLY A 22 10.54 1.53 -3.70
C GLY A 22 11.63 2.13 -2.83
N ALA A 23 11.74 1.69 -1.58
CA ALA A 23 12.74 2.19 -0.63
C ALA A 23 14.17 1.83 -1.05
N LEU A 24 14.38 0.65 -1.63
CA LEU A 24 15.67 0.22 -2.16
C LEU A 24 16.12 1.16 -3.28
N VAL A 25 15.25 1.42 -4.26
CA VAL A 25 15.59 2.27 -5.43
C VAL A 25 15.70 3.76 -5.07
N ILE A 26 14.85 4.25 -4.18
CA ILE A 26 14.72 5.69 -3.91
C ILE A 26 15.64 6.16 -2.78
N THR A 27 15.89 5.29 -1.79
CA THR A 27 16.57 5.66 -0.53
C THR A 27 17.72 4.73 -0.16
N ASP A 28 18.10 3.78 -1.02
CA ASP A 28 19.12 2.76 -0.74
C ASP A 28 18.85 1.97 0.57
N THR A 29 17.59 1.87 0.98
CA THR A 29 17.22 1.15 2.20
C THR A 29 16.89 -0.30 1.88
N ASP A 30 17.85 -1.19 2.16
CA ASP A 30 17.75 -2.64 1.94
C ASP A 30 17.28 -3.39 3.20
N ASP A 31 16.03 -3.17 3.62
CA ASP A 31 15.44 -3.82 4.80
C ASP A 31 13.97 -4.20 4.55
N TYR A 32 13.75 -5.45 4.11
CA TYR A 32 12.42 -5.99 3.86
C TYR A 32 11.58 -6.13 5.13
N SER A 33 12.20 -6.45 6.28
CA SER A 33 11.50 -6.55 7.56
C SER A 33 10.87 -5.21 7.94
N ARG A 34 11.64 -4.12 7.81
CA ARG A 34 11.13 -2.76 8.00
C ARG A 34 9.98 -2.43 7.05
N ALA A 35 10.03 -2.89 5.81
CA ALA A 35 8.98 -2.67 4.82
C ALA A 35 7.67 -3.38 5.19
N VAL A 36 7.74 -4.64 5.64
CA VAL A 36 6.57 -5.39 6.11
C VAL A 36 5.96 -4.73 7.36
N TRP A 37 6.78 -4.31 8.32
CA TRP A 37 6.28 -3.57 9.48
C TRP A 37 5.65 -2.22 9.10
N THR A 38 6.23 -1.52 8.12
CA THR A 38 5.66 -0.27 7.60
C THR A 38 4.33 -0.52 6.90
N ALA A 39 4.22 -1.60 6.11
CA ALA A 39 2.96 -2.01 5.49
C ALA A 39 1.89 -2.32 6.54
N LEU A 40 2.25 -2.99 7.64
CA LEU A 40 1.32 -3.34 8.71
C LEU A 40 0.80 -2.10 9.43
N ILE A 41 1.70 -1.20 9.82
CA ILE A 41 1.34 0.08 10.44
C ILE A 41 0.50 0.91 9.47
N GLY A 42 0.89 0.95 8.20
CA GLY A 42 0.15 1.62 7.13
C GLY A 42 -1.27 1.09 7.00
N ALA A 43 -1.46 -0.24 7.00
CA ALA A 43 -2.78 -0.87 6.93
C ALA A 43 -3.67 -0.52 8.14
N ILE A 44 -3.09 -0.53 9.34
CA ILE A 44 -3.81 -0.15 10.57
C ILE A 44 -4.23 1.33 10.51
N ILE A 45 -3.29 2.23 10.17
CA ILE A 45 -3.57 3.67 10.05
C ILE A 45 -4.58 3.93 8.95
N TRP A 46 -4.47 3.26 7.80
CA TRP A 46 -5.45 3.36 6.72
C TRP A 46 -6.85 2.98 7.20
N GLY A 47 -6.99 1.84 7.89
CA GLY A 47 -8.28 1.39 8.44
C GLY A 47 -8.87 2.39 9.44
N VAL A 48 -8.06 2.87 10.39
CA VAL A 48 -8.49 3.83 11.42
C VAL A 48 -8.89 5.18 10.81
N VAL A 49 -8.04 5.75 9.96
CA VAL A 49 -8.29 7.06 9.34
C VAL A 49 -9.43 6.96 8.33
N GLY A 50 -9.52 5.87 7.58
CA GLY A 50 -10.62 5.59 6.67
C GLY A 50 -11.96 5.46 7.39
N PHE A 51 -11.98 4.80 8.54
CA PHE A 51 -13.17 4.70 9.39
C PHE A 51 -13.63 6.09 9.90
N LEU A 52 -12.69 6.95 10.32
CA LEU A 52 -13.00 8.26 10.89
C LEU A 52 -13.38 9.33 9.85
N PHE A 53 -12.72 9.33 8.70
CA PHE A 53 -12.79 10.42 7.71
C PHE A 53 -13.26 9.99 6.32
N GLY A 54 -13.32 8.69 6.03
CA GLY A 54 -13.60 8.15 4.68
C GLY A 54 -15.00 8.48 4.14
N TRP A 55 -15.92 8.89 5.00
CA TRP A 55 -17.26 9.33 4.62
C TRP A 55 -17.28 10.72 3.94
N ILE A 56 -16.22 11.52 4.06
CA ILE A 56 -16.14 12.85 3.45
C ILE A 56 -15.73 12.71 1.98
N PRO A 57 -16.57 13.11 1.01
CA PRO A 57 -16.23 13.01 -0.40
C PRO A 57 -14.93 13.77 -0.72
N LEU A 58 -14.05 13.16 -1.51
CA LEU A 58 -12.72 13.65 -1.91
C LEU A 58 -11.72 13.82 -0.74
N LEU A 59 -12.08 14.52 0.33
CA LEU A 59 -11.22 14.78 1.49
C LEU A 59 -10.90 13.51 2.27
N GLY A 60 -11.85 12.59 2.43
CA GLY A 60 -11.64 11.33 3.14
C GLY A 60 -10.49 10.53 2.54
N PRO A 61 -10.56 10.14 1.25
CA PRO A 61 -9.47 9.46 0.56
C PRO A 61 -8.15 10.24 0.58
N ALA A 62 -8.19 11.57 0.44
CA ALA A 62 -6.98 12.40 0.50
C ALA A 62 -6.31 12.36 1.88
N ILE A 63 -7.08 12.45 2.97
CA ILE A 63 -6.57 12.36 4.35
C ILE A 63 -5.99 10.96 4.61
N VAL A 64 -6.65 9.91 4.15
CA VAL A 64 -6.17 8.53 4.29
C VAL A 64 -4.84 8.34 3.56
N LEU A 65 -4.74 8.81 2.31
CA LEU A 65 -3.50 8.75 1.54
C LEU A 65 -2.38 9.54 2.22
N LEU A 66 -2.68 10.76 2.69
CA LEU A 66 -1.71 11.57 3.42
C LEU A 66 -1.25 10.89 4.71
N ALA A 67 -2.14 10.23 5.44
CA ALA A 67 -1.79 9.48 6.64
C ALA A 67 -0.87 8.29 6.31
N TYR A 68 -1.16 7.56 5.24
CA TYR A 68 -0.29 6.48 4.77
C TYR A 68 1.10 6.97 4.35
N VAL A 69 1.19 8.06 3.59
CA VAL A 69 2.46 8.69 3.20
C VAL A 69 3.21 9.21 4.43
N ALA A 70 2.49 9.77 5.42
CA ALA A 70 3.10 10.24 6.67
C ALA A 70 3.72 9.09 7.48
N VAL A 71 3.10 7.90 7.49
CA VAL A 71 3.69 6.69 8.09
C VAL A 71 5.01 6.34 7.38
N ILE A 72 5.04 6.32 6.05
CA ILE A 72 6.25 6.01 5.29
C ILE A 72 7.35 7.05 5.57
N LYS A 73 7.00 8.35 5.55
CA LYS A 73 7.93 9.44 5.88
C LYS A 73 8.52 9.29 7.29
N ALA A 74 7.75 8.81 8.26
CA ALA A 74 8.24 8.59 9.62
C ALA A 74 9.19 7.39 9.73
N ARG A 75 9.18 6.48 8.76
CA ARG A 75 9.88 5.18 8.80
C ARG A 75 11.10 5.12 7.87
N TYR A 76 11.14 5.95 6.84
CA TYR A 76 12.20 6.01 5.84
C TYR A 76 12.88 7.38 5.82
N PRO A 77 14.19 7.45 5.55
CA PRO A 77 14.88 8.73 5.40
C PRO A 77 14.36 9.49 4.17
N GLY A 78 14.43 10.82 4.21
CA GLY A 78 14.04 11.69 3.11
C GLY A 78 12.85 12.61 3.42
N GLY A 79 12.24 13.12 2.35
CA GLY A 79 11.14 14.08 2.42
C GLY A 79 9.78 13.47 2.10
N TRP A 80 8.76 14.33 2.02
CA TRP A 80 7.40 13.94 1.60
C TRP A 80 7.36 13.36 0.19
N VAL A 81 8.15 13.91 -0.73
CA VAL A 81 8.25 13.42 -2.12
C VAL A 81 8.80 11.99 -2.15
N THR A 82 9.88 11.73 -1.40
CA THR A 82 10.47 10.40 -1.24
C THR A 82 9.43 9.39 -0.75
N ALA A 83 8.70 9.73 0.32
CA ALA A 83 7.66 8.87 0.88
C ALA A 83 6.51 8.62 -0.11
N ALA A 84 6.11 9.64 -0.88
CA ALA A 84 5.09 9.50 -1.91
C ALA A 84 5.54 8.57 -3.06
N LEU A 85 6.80 8.64 -3.48
CA LEU A 85 7.36 7.74 -4.50
C LEU A 85 7.46 6.30 -4.00
N ILE A 86 7.81 6.09 -2.73
CA ILE A 86 7.78 4.75 -2.11
C ILE A 86 6.34 4.22 -2.05
N ALA A 87 5.39 5.06 -1.63
CA ALA A 87 3.96 4.71 -1.61
C ALA A 87 3.44 4.33 -3.00
N LEU A 88 3.83 5.10 -4.03
CA LEU A 88 3.48 4.84 -5.42
C LEU A 88 4.08 3.52 -5.91
N SER A 89 5.31 3.20 -5.51
CA SER A 89 5.95 1.91 -5.81
C SER A 89 5.19 0.74 -5.18
N ALA A 90 4.72 0.92 -3.94
CA ALA A 90 3.88 -0.06 -3.25
C ALA A 90 2.55 -0.31 -3.96
N TRP A 91 1.90 0.77 -4.39
CA TRP A 91 0.68 0.69 -5.19
C TRP A 91 0.91 0.00 -6.54
N ALA A 92 1.98 0.37 -7.26
CA ALA A 92 2.32 -0.23 -8.55
C ALA A 92 2.59 -1.74 -8.43
N ALA A 93 3.30 -2.18 -7.39
CA ALA A 93 3.52 -3.60 -7.12
C ALA A 93 2.19 -4.34 -6.90
N THR A 94 1.26 -3.72 -6.17
CA THR A 94 -0.08 -4.28 -5.94
C THR A 94 -0.85 -4.41 -7.25
N VAL A 95 -0.87 -3.36 -8.08
CA VAL A 95 -1.50 -3.37 -9.41
C VAL A 95 -0.94 -4.46 -10.30
N LEU A 96 0.39 -4.62 -10.35
CA LEU A 96 1.04 -5.65 -11.15
C LEU A 96 0.65 -7.06 -10.73
N ILE A 97 0.57 -7.30 -9.41
CA ILE A 97 0.19 -8.61 -8.87
C ILE A 97 -1.28 -8.90 -9.14
N LEU A 98 -2.17 -7.94 -8.88
CA LEU A 98 -3.60 -8.08 -9.17
C LEU A 98 -3.85 -8.31 -10.67
N TYR A 99 -3.11 -7.60 -11.53
CA TYR A 99 -3.16 -7.82 -12.97
C TYR A 99 -2.69 -9.23 -13.35
N GLY A 100 -1.56 -9.69 -12.80
CA GLY A 100 -1.07 -11.05 -13.03
C GLY A 100 -2.07 -12.12 -12.60
N LEU A 101 -2.74 -11.93 -11.46
CA LEU A 101 -3.81 -12.81 -10.98
C LEU A 101 -5.01 -12.81 -11.94
N ALA A 102 -5.45 -11.63 -12.40
CA ALA A 102 -6.54 -11.53 -13.36
C ALA A 102 -6.24 -12.24 -14.69
N VAL A 103 -4.99 -12.14 -15.19
CA VAL A 103 -4.55 -12.82 -16.42
C VAL A 103 -4.64 -14.34 -16.31
N VAL A 104 -4.42 -14.92 -15.12
CA VAL A 104 -4.54 -16.36 -14.88
C VAL A 104 -5.94 -16.80 -14.42
N GLY A 105 -6.93 -15.90 -14.50
CA GLY A 105 -8.33 -16.18 -14.18
C GLY A 105 -8.67 -16.12 -12.69
N VAL A 106 -7.81 -15.50 -11.87
CA VAL A 106 -8.01 -15.33 -10.42
C VAL A 106 -8.42 -13.88 -10.14
N GLY A 107 -9.72 -13.65 -9.91
CA GLY A 107 -10.30 -12.32 -9.68
C GLY A 107 -10.74 -11.60 -10.96
N GLY A 108 -11.40 -10.45 -10.81
CA GLY A 108 -11.84 -9.59 -11.92
C GLY A 108 -10.98 -8.33 -12.05
N PHE A 109 -10.92 -7.75 -13.25
CA PHE A 109 -10.17 -6.51 -13.51
C PHE A 109 -10.68 -5.30 -12.69
N ASP A 110 -11.92 -5.37 -12.21
CA ASP A 110 -12.55 -4.37 -11.33
C ASP A 110 -11.79 -4.22 -9.99
N ALA A 111 -11.06 -5.26 -9.56
CA ALA A 111 -10.26 -5.24 -8.34
C ALA A 111 -8.99 -4.37 -8.44
N ILE A 112 -8.61 -3.94 -9.65
CA ILE A 112 -7.38 -3.17 -9.91
C ILE A 112 -7.54 -1.69 -9.47
N GLY A 113 -8.76 -1.26 -9.12
CA GLY A 113 -9.01 0.08 -8.60
C GLY A 113 -8.84 1.19 -9.65
N VAL A 114 -8.95 0.85 -10.93
CA VAL A 114 -9.02 1.81 -12.03
C VAL A 114 -10.44 2.37 -12.08
N PRO A 115 -10.66 3.67 -11.83
CA PRO A 115 -11.98 4.27 -11.98
C PRO A 115 -12.37 4.26 -13.47
N GLY A 116 -13.46 3.58 -13.83
CA GLY A 116 -14.09 3.69 -15.15
C GLY A 116 -14.01 2.49 -16.10
N VAL A 117 -13.71 1.29 -15.60
CA VAL A 117 -14.13 0.04 -16.28
C VAL A 117 -15.39 -0.52 -15.63
#